data_AF-A0A4P6FM27-F1
#
_entry.id   AF-A0A4P6FM27-F1
#
_cell.length_a   1.000
_cell.length_b   1.000
_cell.length_c   1.000
_cell.angle_alpha   90.00
_cell.angle_beta   90.00
_cell.angle_gamma   90.00
#
_symmetry.space_group_name_H-M   'P 1'
#
loop_
_entity.id
_entity.type
_entity.pdbx_description
1 polymer ?
#
loop_
_entity_poly.entity_id
_entity_poly.type
_entity_poly.pdbx_seq_one_letter_code
_entity_poly.pdbx_strand_id
1 'polypeptide(L)' 'MRIGDEISFHSQRARIELDLAARAGCARAAQAHFGLSQLHLDRMRDLAETRDRSPKPRRPSLSAAT' A
#
# COMPACT_ATOMS: atom_id res chain seq x y z
N MET A 1 8.89 9.24 -6.61
CA MET A 1 8.89 8.19 -5.56
C MET A 1 8.65 6.84 -6.24
N ARG A 2 9.27 5.74 -5.79
CA ARG A 2 8.99 4.41 -6.38
C ARG A 2 7.71 3.86 -5.75
N ILE A 3 6.91 3.09 -6.50
CA ILE A 3 5.65 2.49 -6.01
C ILE A 3 5.88 1.69 -4.71
N GLY A 4 7.02 1.01 -4.57
CA GLY A 4 7.39 0.31 -3.33
C GLY A 4 7.55 1.22 -2.11
N ASP A 5 8.05 2.45 -2.30
CA ASP A 5 8.18 3.44 -1.23
C ASP A 5 6.80 3.94 -0.80
N GLU A 6 5.88 4.16 -1.75
CA GLU A 6 4.51 4.59 -1.47
C GLU A 6 3.71 3.52 -0.72
N ILE A 7 3.83 2.26 -1.12
CA ILE A 7 3.21 1.12 -0.41
C ILE A 7 3.74 1.04 1.03
N SER A 8 5.06 1.17 1.21
CA SER A 8 5.69 1.14 2.54
C SER A 8 5.17 2.29 3.42
N PHE A 9 5.12 3.51 2.87
CA PHE A 9 4.57 4.67 3.56
C PHE A 9 3.12 4.45 4.01
N HIS A 10 2.24 4.01 3.10
CA HIS A 10 0.83 3.80 3.41
C HIS A 10 0.63 2.65 4.41
N SER A 11 1.42 1.57 4.34
CA SER A 11 1.36 0.48 5.32
C SER A 11 1.71 0.96 6.74
N GLN A 12 2.77 1.78 6.86
CA GLN A 12 3.19 2.33 8.14
C GLN A 12 2.12 3.26 8.71
N ARG A 13 1.56 4.14 7.88
CA ARG A 13 0.47 5.04 8.29
C ARG A 13 -0.78 4.25 8.72
N ALA A 14 -1.21 3.26 7.93
CA ALA A 14 -2.36 2.42 8.28
C ALA A 14 -2.19 1.75 9.65
N ARG A 15 -0.98 1.24 9.95
CA ARG A 15 -0.68 0.64 11.26
C ARG A 15 -0.74 1.64 12.40
N ILE A 16 -0.15 2.83 12.23
CA ILE A 16 -0.18 3.90 13.24
C ILE A 16 -1.63 4.29 13.54
N GLU A 17 -2.47 4.45 12.53
CA GLU A 17 -3.88 4.80 12.75
C GLU A 17 -4.63 3.67 13.48
N LEU A 18 -4.34 2.39 13.21
CA LEU A 18 -4.94 1.28 13.98
C LEU A 18 -4.49 1.28 15.44
N ASP A 19 -3.21 1.55 15.70
CA ASP A 19 -2.68 1.67 17.08
C ASP A 19 -3.37 2.82 17.83
N LEU A 20 -3.62 3.95 17.14
CA LEU A 20 -4.37 5.08 17.70
C LEU A 20 -5.84 4.74 17.93
N ALA A 21 -6.48 4.02 17.00
CA ALA A 21 -7.86 3.56 17.15
C ALA A 21 -8.04 2.65 18.38
N ALA A 22 -7.10 1.73 18.59
CA ALA A 22 -7.12 0.80 19.73
C ALA A 22 -6.92 1.50 21.09
N ARG A 23 -6.24 2.65 21.10
CA ARG A 23 -5.97 3.45 22.31
C ARG A 23 -6.93 4.61 22.49
N ALA A 24 -7.86 4.81 21.56
CA ALA A 24 -8.77 5.94 21.60
C ALA A 24 -9.69 5.85 22.83
N GLY A 25 -9.77 6.94 23.60
CA GLY A 25 -10.61 7.02 24.80
C GLY A 25 -12.11 7.13 24.52
N CYS A 26 -12.53 7.15 23.24
CA CYS A 26 -13.94 7.17 22.87
C CYS A 26 -14.18 6.52 21.50
N ALA A 27 -15.40 6.00 21.31
CA ALA A 27 -15.79 5.31 20.08
C ALA A 27 -15.68 6.19 18.83
N ARG A 28 -16.00 7.48 18.93
CA ARG A 28 -15.94 8.42 17.80
C ARG A 28 -14.51 8.61 17.29
N ALA A 29 -13.55 8.75 18.20
CA ALA A 29 -12.13 8.86 17.85
C ALA A 29 -11.61 7.53 17.27
N ALA A 30 -11.96 6.40 17.88
CA ALA A 30 -11.61 5.08 17.33
C ALA A 30 -12.10 4.93 15.88
N GLN A 31 -13.37 5.27 15.62
CA GLN A 31 -13.97 5.20 14.29
C GLN A 31 -13.28 6.12 13.27
N ALA A 32 -12.89 7.33 13.68
CA ALA A 32 -12.15 8.24 12.81
C ALA A 32 -10.79 7.64 12.42
N HIS A 33 -10.04 7.11 13.38
CA HIS A 33 -8.75 6.46 13.12
C HIS A 33 -8.89 5.19 12.27
N PHE A 34 -9.93 4.37 12.49
CA PHE A 34 -10.24 3.26 11.59
C PHE A 34 -10.50 3.73 10.15
N GLY A 35 -11.26 4.80 9.97
CA GLY A 35 -11.49 5.40 8.65
C GLY A 35 -10.19 5.85 7.97
N LEU A 36 -9.29 6.51 8.72
CA LEU A 36 -7.97 6.93 8.19
C LEU A 36 -7.10 5.73 7.82
N SER A 37 -7.09 4.68 8.64
CA SER A 37 -6.39 3.44 8.31
C SER A 37 -6.92 2.83 7.00
N GLN A 38 -8.25 2.76 6.86
CA GLN A 38 -8.90 2.22 5.67
C GLN A 38 -8.50 2.98 4.40
N LEU A 39 -8.46 4.32 4.43
CA LEU A 39 -8.01 5.13 3.30
C LEU A 39 -6.58 4.79 2.85
N HIS A 40 -5.68 4.53 3.79
CA HIS A 40 -4.32 4.11 3.46
C HIS A 40 -4.28 2.69 2.87
N LEU A 41 -5.08 1.77 3.41
CA LEU A 41 -5.17 0.41 2.90
C LEU A 41 -5.72 0.36 1.47
N ASP A 42 -6.75 1.16 1.17
CA ASP A 42 -7.32 1.25 -0.17
C ASP A 42 -6.31 1.85 -1.15
N ARG A 43 -5.57 2.89 -0.73
CA ARG A 43 -4.49 3.43 -1.56
C ARG A 43 -3.38 2.41 -1.86
N MET A 44 -3.05 1.53 -0.91
CA MET A 44 -2.10 0.45 -1.17
C MET A 44 -2.62 -0.55 -2.22
N ARG A 45 -3.92 -0.85 -2.21
CA ARG A 45 -4.55 -1.73 -3.22
C ARG A 45 -4.41 -1.13 -4.61
N ASP A 46 -4.74 0.15 -4.76
CA ASP A 46 -4.58 0.86 -6.04
C ASP A 46 -3.13 0.84 -6.56
N LEU A 47 -2.18 1.05 -5.66
CA LEU A 47 -0.75 1.04 -5.98
C LEU A 47 -0.25 -0.35 -6.36
N ALA A 48 -0.73 -1.40 -5.68
CA ALA A 48 -0.40 -2.78 -6.01
C ALA A 48 -0.93 -3.17 -7.41
N GLU A 49 -2.18 -2.79 -7.72
CA GLU A 49 -2.75 -3.00 -9.05
C GLU A 49 -1.98 -2.26 -10.14
N THR A 50 -1.54 -1.03 -9.86
CA THR A 50 -0.72 -0.23 -10.79
C THR A 50 0.66 -0.87 -11.03
N ARG A 51 1.27 -1.42 -9.98
CA ARG A 51 2.54 -2.16 -10.08
C ARG A 51 2.40 -3.38 -10.99
N ASP A 52 1.30 -4.13 -10.86
CA ASP A 52 1.07 -5.34 -11.65
C ASP A 52 0.74 -5.05 -13.12
N ARG A 53 0.15 -3.90 -13.41
CA ARG A 53 -0.11 -3.42 -14.78
C ARG A 53 1.11 -2.82 -15.48
N SER A 54 2.19 -2.56 -14.76
CA SER A 54 3.42 -2.05 -15.37
C SER A 54 4.04 -3.14 -16.27
N PRO A 55 4.38 -2.83 -17.55
CA PRO A 55 4.89 -3.83 -18.47
C PRO A 55 6.17 -4.45 -17.92
N LYS A 56 6.13 -5.76 -17.63
CA LYS A 56 7.34 -6.50 -17.29
C LYS A 56 8.30 -6.40 -18.48
N PRO A 57 9.57 -6.01 -18.28
CA PRO A 57 10.55 -6.03 -19.36
C PRO A 57 10.61 -7.44 -19.92
N ARG A 58 10.24 -7.60 -21.20
CA ARG A 58 10.38 -8.87 -21.91
C ARG A 58 11.88 -9.20 -21.88
N ARG A 59 12.26 -10.25 -21.14
CA ARG A 59 13.61 -10.79 -21.22
C ARG A 59 13.90 -11.08 -22.70
N PRO A 60 15.00 -10.56 -23.29
CA PRO A 60 15.38 -10.97 -24.63
C PRO A 60 15.60 -12.48 -24.60
N SER A 61 14.88 -13.20 -25.45
CA SER A 61 15.07 -14.64 -25.64
C SER A 61 16.50 -14.87 -26.09
N LEU A 62 17.30 -15.55 -25.26
CA LEU A 62 18.58 -16.11 -25.65
C LEU A 62 18.31 -17.22 -26.66
N SER A 63 18.24 -16.85 -27.93
CA SER A 63 18.12 -17.80 -29.03
C SER A 63 18.85 -17.25 -30.25
N ALA A 64 20.17 -17.38 -30.25
CA ALA A 64 21.01 -17.54 -31.45
C ALA A 64 22.49 -17.62 -31.03
N ALA A 65 23.00 -18.84 -30.87
CA ALA A 65 24.40 -19.16 -31.11
C ALA A 65 24.44 -20.66 -31.43
N THR A 66 24.28 -20.97 -32.71
CA THR A 66 24.70 -22.24 -33.32
C THR A 66 26.07 -22.01 -33.92
#